data_AF-A0A9W6X2Q5-F1
#
_entry.id   AF-A0A9W6X2Q5-F1
#
_cell.length_a   1.000
_cell.length_b   1.000
_cell.length_c   1.000
_cell.angle_alpha   90.00
_cell.angle_beta   90.00
_cell.angle_gamma   90.00
#
_symmetry.space_group_name_H-M   'P 1'
#
loop_
_entity.id
_entity.type
_entity.pdbx_description
1 polymer ?
#
loop_
_entity_poly.entity_id
_entity_poly.type
_entity_poly.pdbx_seq_one_letter_code
_entity_poly.pdbx_strand_id
1 'polypeptide(L)'
;MLKSWMSAVCYTALSLAVFNGGLAAADEWDAKVDEIMANFTNLDIVGQMTQIAGYGLINSTYQLDEEAVRGFAKYHVGSYLSPPVSNSGEINGSWGWTTAQLRDFVGGIQKIAMEENGGHPMIYGTDSAHGNALVTDTVFFGQEINGAATFNPDLLYEQGRITARDTLAAGIPWIFDPVLDNMHNPLWPRVYETFGEDPYLTSVMGAAIVRGMQSYNQSAACMKHWIAYAWTPTGHDTDDVTISDFDLLLRDDLKFDGMMVTDYAEINDLHTFHRTARSKAEGTKYSLKRTSIDMSMVAGDLSFTNATLALLEEKPEIFERLKESVRRTIKLKLKLGLYDDPMPGEEYLDMVGNEDDVAAALAWKRLLETAPSRDIDDLTLPLGQIEYVKELASTGTKVILVLFEGRPRILNDLPENVYAVLNGMLACERGGKAVAEIIYGDVNPSGRMPITYPKDTGNVMIPYRHRVSTQCATGDYCEPQWTFGHGLSYTNFTYSDMSISTTNVTSSSDSVNVSVTVTNSGSVAGKETVMLFLTQPYRSISVPEVKQLKKFSKISLDAGASQTVTFELTAADWSVYYPQIGQGLKLVAEDADYVVAIKPETDCDVYNETAAANPLCATFTLSTGEYPFGSLIAE
;
A
#
# COMPACT_ATOMS: atom_id res chain seq x y z
N MET A 1 6.15 -24.68 29.23
CA MET A 1 6.39 -26.06 28.75
C MET A 1 7.16 -25.95 27.44
N LEU A 2 8.35 -26.55 27.38
CA LEU A 2 9.27 -26.49 26.23
C LEU A 2 8.85 -27.42 25.09
N LYS A 3 9.10 -26.96 23.84
CA LYS A 3 9.52 -27.65 22.59
C LYS A 3 8.88 -26.91 21.41
N SER A 4 9.54 -26.03 20.65
CA SER A 4 10.68 -26.20 19.73
C SER A 4 10.36 -27.02 18.47
N TRP A 5 10.45 -26.36 17.31
CA TRP A 5 11.12 -26.72 16.03
C TRP A 5 10.35 -26.11 14.84
N MET A 6 10.97 -25.18 14.11
CA MET A 6 11.60 -25.45 12.79
C MET A 6 10.71 -26.28 11.88
N SER A 7 10.12 -25.61 10.89
CA SER A 7 9.68 -26.23 9.64
C SER A 7 9.92 -25.22 8.52
N ALA A 8 11.20 -25.10 8.14
CA ALA A 8 11.56 -24.79 6.77
C ALA A 8 11.22 -26.03 5.96
N VAL A 9 10.16 -25.94 5.14
CA VAL A 9 9.87 -26.94 4.10
C VAL A 9 9.93 -26.20 2.78
N CYS A 10 10.85 -26.68 1.95
CA CYS A 10 11.12 -26.26 0.60
C CYS A 10 9.85 -26.18 -0.25
N TYR A 11 9.54 -25.00 -0.77
CA TYR A 11 8.77 -24.85 -2.00
C TYR A 11 9.73 -24.60 -3.15
N THR A 12 10.39 -25.66 -3.60
CA THR A 12 10.96 -25.71 -4.96
C THR A 12 9.90 -26.34 -5.86
N ALA A 13 9.11 -25.52 -6.54
CA ALA A 13 8.27 -25.96 -7.64
C ALA A 13 8.49 -25.03 -8.84
N LEU A 14 9.06 -25.64 -9.88
CA LEU A 14 9.36 -25.15 -11.23
C LEU A 14 8.57 -23.91 -11.71
N SER A 15 9.30 -22.84 -12.02
CA SER A 15 8.87 -21.82 -12.97
C SER A 15 9.51 -22.10 -14.34
N LEU A 16 8.79 -22.84 -15.18
CA LEU A 16 9.03 -22.91 -16.62
C LEU A 16 7.66 -22.81 -17.31
N ALA A 17 7.08 -21.60 -17.30
CA ALA A 17 5.94 -21.28 -18.13
C ALA A 17 6.46 -20.88 -19.51
N VAL A 18 6.40 -21.82 -20.45
CA VAL A 18 6.59 -21.57 -21.88
C VAL A 18 5.47 -20.64 -22.34
N PHE A 19 5.85 -19.48 -22.87
CA PHE A 19 4.97 -18.56 -23.59
C PHE A 19 4.27 -19.29 -24.73
N ASN A 20 2.96 -19.44 -24.62
CA ASN A 20 2.07 -19.60 -25.76
C ASN A 20 0.90 -18.64 -25.55
N GLY A 21 0.71 -17.74 -26.51
CA GLY A 21 -0.42 -16.81 -26.53
C GLY A 21 -1.74 -17.58 -26.43
N GLY A 22 -2.45 -17.38 -25.34
CA GLY A 22 -3.73 -17.99 -25.04
C GLY A 22 -4.42 -17.14 -23.98
N LEU A 23 -5.73 -16.98 -24.11
CA LEU A 23 -6.64 -16.45 -23.11
C LEU A 23 -6.28 -17.00 -21.71
N ALA A 24 -6.44 -16.20 -20.66
CA ALA A 24 -6.29 -16.67 -19.28
C ALA A 24 -7.01 -18.02 -19.12
N ALA A 25 -6.32 -19.01 -18.55
CA ALA A 25 -6.89 -20.35 -18.39
C ALA A 25 -8.17 -20.24 -17.54
N ALA A 26 -9.27 -20.84 -18.01
CA ALA A 26 -10.54 -20.82 -17.29
C ALA A 26 -10.35 -21.36 -15.87
N ASP A 27 -10.86 -20.63 -14.86
CA ASP A 27 -10.84 -21.04 -13.46
C ASP A 27 -12.13 -21.77 -13.06
N GLU A 28 -12.17 -22.31 -11.84
CA GLU A 28 -13.30 -23.11 -11.34
C GLU A 28 -14.62 -22.31 -11.25
N TRP A 29 -14.56 -20.98 -11.33
CA TRP A 29 -15.71 -20.08 -11.21
C TRP A 29 -16.34 -19.74 -12.55
N ASP A 30 -15.58 -19.84 -13.66
CA ASP A 30 -16.04 -19.37 -14.98
C ASP A 30 -17.36 -20.01 -15.43
N ALA A 31 -17.55 -21.30 -15.19
CA ALA A 31 -18.80 -21.99 -15.54
C ALA A 31 -20.00 -21.50 -14.72
N LYS A 32 -19.80 -21.20 -13.43
CA LYS A 32 -20.86 -20.63 -12.57
C LYS A 32 -21.16 -19.19 -12.98
N VAL A 33 -20.15 -18.41 -13.35
CA VAL A 33 -20.32 -17.06 -13.91
C VAL A 33 -21.16 -17.12 -15.18
N ASP A 34 -20.84 -18.04 -16.10
CA ASP A 34 -21.62 -18.25 -17.33
C ASP A 34 -23.08 -18.62 -17.04
N GLU A 35 -23.32 -19.52 -16.09
CA GLU A 35 -24.67 -19.92 -15.69
C GLU A 35 -25.48 -18.74 -15.13
N ILE A 36 -24.90 -17.97 -14.21
CA ILE A 36 -25.55 -16.79 -13.62
C ILE A 36 -25.86 -15.74 -14.70
N MET A 37 -24.89 -15.46 -15.56
CA MET A 37 -25.01 -14.41 -16.56
C MET A 37 -25.84 -14.82 -17.78
N ALA A 38 -26.20 -16.09 -17.94
CA ALA A 38 -26.95 -16.59 -19.09
C ALA A 38 -28.29 -15.86 -19.33
N ASN A 39 -28.91 -15.36 -18.24
CA ASN A 39 -30.20 -14.67 -18.27
C ASN A 39 -30.09 -13.16 -18.00
N PHE A 40 -28.87 -12.60 -17.94
CA PHE A 40 -28.69 -11.18 -17.68
C PHE A 40 -29.22 -10.34 -18.84
N THR A 41 -30.06 -9.38 -18.51
CA THR A 41 -30.52 -8.33 -19.41
C THR A 41 -29.47 -7.21 -19.53
N ASN A 42 -29.70 -6.26 -20.45
CA ASN A 42 -28.89 -5.04 -20.49
C ASN A 42 -28.93 -4.28 -19.15
N LEU A 43 -30.06 -4.32 -18.43
CA LEU A 43 -30.18 -3.66 -17.13
C LEU A 43 -29.33 -4.37 -16.08
N ASP A 44 -29.32 -5.70 -16.06
CA ASP A 44 -28.44 -6.47 -15.17
C ASP A 44 -26.96 -6.16 -15.44
N ILE A 45 -26.56 -6.17 -16.71
CA ILE A 45 -25.18 -5.89 -17.09
C ILE A 45 -24.75 -4.50 -16.62
N VAL A 46 -25.56 -3.46 -16.89
CA VAL A 46 -25.21 -2.09 -16.49
C VAL A 46 -25.32 -1.88 -14.98
N GLY A 47 -26.30 -2.49 -14.34
CA GLY A 47 -26.51 -2.42 -12.90
C GLY A 47 -25.33 -3.01 -12.12
N GLN A 48 -24.79 -4.15 -12.56
CA GLN A 48 -23.61 -4.77 -11.96
C GLN A 48 -22.32 -3.94 -12.12
N MET A 49 -22.29 -3.00 -13.06
CA MET A 49 -21.17 -2.05 -13.23
C MET A 49 -21.37 -0.74 -12.46
N THR A 50 -22.49 -0.57 -11.75
CA THR A 50 -22.84 0.67 -11.05
C THR A 50 -22.63 0.50 -9.54
N GLN A 51 -21.96 1.48 -8.92
CA GLN A 51 -21.78 1.55 -7.47
C GLN A 51 -22.31 2.87 -6.88
N ILE A 52 -23.09 2.77 -5.80
CA ILE A 52 -23.76 3.91 -5.13
C ILE A 52 -23.28 4.05 -3.68
N ALA A 53 -23.00 5.27 -3.23
CA ALA A 53 -22.53 5.52 -1.88
C ALA A 53 -23.68 5.55 -0.86
N GLY A 54 -23.41 5.07 0.35
CA GLY A 54 -24.36 4.99 1.45
C GLY A 54 -24.83 6.36 1.95
N TYR A 55 -24.05 7.42 1.78
CA TYR A 55 -24.37 8.79 2.26
C TYR A 55 -25.75 9.29 1.82
N GLY A 56 -26.18 8.92 0.60
CA GLY A 56 -27.49 9.31 0.05
C GLY A 56 -28.64 8.37 0.41
N LEU A 57 -28.39 7.34 1.23
CA LEU A 57 -29.33 6.26 1.53
C LEU A 57 -29.80 6.29 3.00
N ILE A 58 -29.62 7.42 3.67
CA ILE A 58 -30.19 7.67 5.01
C ILE A 58 -31.26 8.75 4.96
N ASN A 59 -32.31 8.55 5.73
CA ASN A 59 -33.36 9.53 5.89
C ASN A 59 -33.02 10.56 6.99
N SER A 60 -33.88 11.57 7.14
CA SER A 60 -33.71 12.63 8.16
C SER A 60 -33.67 12.15 9.63
N THR A 61 -34.01 10.88 9.89
CA THR A 61 -33.94 10.25 11.23
C THR A 61 -32.71 9.36 11.40
N TYR A 62 -31.77 9.40 10.44
CA TYR A 62 -30.54 8.60 10.46
C TYR A 62 -30.79 7.09 10.48
N GLN A 63 -31.82 6.69 9.74
CA GLN A 63 -32.15 5.30 9.45
C GLN A 63 -32.07 5.09 7.94
N LEU A 64 -32.02 3.83 7.51
CA LEU A 64 -32.06 3.46 6.10
C LEU A 64 -33.25 4.11 5.39
N ASP A 65 -32.99 4.80 4.28
CA ASP A 65 -34.03 5.28 3.38
C ASP A 65 -34.37 4.19 2.37
N GLU A 66 -35.32 3.32 2.72
CA GLU A 66 -35.73 2.20 1.87
C GLU A 66 -36.27 2.65 0.50
N GLU A 67 -36.88 3.84 0.41
CA GLU A 67 -37.39 4.37 -0.86
C GLU A 67 -36.25 4.76 -1.79
N ALA A 68 -35.24 5.47 -1.27
CA ALA A 68 -34.03 5.81 -2.01
C ALA A 68 -33.30 4.55 -2.49
N VAL A 69 -33.10 3.57 -1.59
CA VAL A 69 -32.46 2.28 -1.94
C VAL A 69 -33.24 1.56 -3.04
N ARG A 70 -34.56 1.46 -2.89
CA ARG A 70 -35.42 0.79 -3.89
C ARG A 70 -35.41 1.51 -5.24
N GLY A 71 -35.24 2.84 -5.23
CA GLY A 71 -35.03 3.64 -6.43
C GLY A 71 -33.82 3.20 -7.24
N PHE A 72 -32.69 2.96 -6.57
CA PHE A 72 -31.47 2.43 -7.20
C PHE A 72 -31.56 0.93 -7.52
N ALA A 73 -32.15 0.14 -6.62
CA ALA A 73 -32.26 -1.32 -6.78
C ALA A 73 -33.07 -1.73 -8.02
N LYS A 74 -34.07 -0.95 -8.43
CA LYS A 74 -34.81 -1.13 -9.69
C LYS A 74 -33.95 -1.03 -10.95
N TYR A 75 -32.76 -0.44 -10.86
CA TYR A 75 -31.76 -0.42 -11.93
C TYR A 75 -30.72 -1.53 -11.78
N HIS A 76 -30.97 -2.48 -10.87
CA HIS A 76 -30.15 -3.65 -10.57
C HIS A 76 -28.73 -3.28 -10.17
N VAL A 77 -28.57 -2.13 -9.48
CA VAL A 77 -27.29 -1.66 -8.92
C VAL A 77 -26.65 -2.80 -8.13
N GLY A 78 -25.46 -3.19 -8.56
CA GLY A 78 -24.78 -4.39 -8.07
C GLY A 78 -23.82 -4.13 -6.93
N SER A 79 -23.56 -2.88 -6.57
CA SER A 79 -22.56 -2.52 -5.57
C SER A 79 -22.93 -1.27 -4.81
N TYR A 80 -22.57 -1.23 -3.53
CA TYR A 80 -22.73 -0.07 -2.65
C TYR A 80 -21.44 0.18 -1.87
N LEU A 81 -21.25 1.38 -1.33
CA LEU A 81 -20.05 1.68 -0.56
C LEU A 81 -20.24 2.65 0.60
N SER A 82 -19.28 2.62 1.54
CA SER A 82 -19.08 3.51 2.68
C SER A 82 -20.25 3.57 3.67
N PRO A 83 -19.99 3.79 4.97
CA PRO A 83 -21.06 4.09 5.90
C PRO A 83 -21.60 5.50 5.67
N PRO A 84 -22.90 5.75 5.93
CA PRO A 84 -23.52 7.03 5.62
C PRO A 84 -23.14 8.18 6.57
N VAL A 85 -22.51 7.89 7.70
CA VAL A 85 -22.32 8.86 8.80
C VAL A 85 -20.92 9.46 8.91
N SER A 86 -19.91 8.95 8.19
CA SER A 86 -18.50 9.36 8.38
C SER A 86 -18.24 10.87 8.20
N ASN A 87 -19.11 11.58 7.47
CA ASN A 87 -18.98 13.02 7.19
C ASN A 87 -20.06 13.91 7.85
N SER A 88 -20.92 13.37 8.71
CA SER A 88 -22.10 14.09 9.21
C SER A 88 -21.92 14.77 10.58
N GLY A 89 -20.75 14.60 11.22
CA GLY A 89 -20.50 15.10 12.58
C GLY A 89 -21.35 14.41 13.64
N GLU A 90 -21.49 15.02 14.82
CA GLU A 90 -22.30 14.47 15.90
C GLU A 90 -23.80 14.52 15.56
N ILE A 91 -24.45 13.37 15.68
CA ILE A 91 -25.86 13.17 15.42
C ILE A 91 -26.51 12.53 16.65
N ASN A 92 -27.48 13.22 17.26
CA ASN A 92 -28.25 12.69 18.40
C ASN A 92 -27.37 12.14 19.56
N GLY A 93 -26.18 12.71 19.77
CA GLY A 93 -25.24 12.25 20.81
C GLY A 93 -24.27 11.15 20.37
N SER A 94 -24.27 10.76 19.09
CA SER A 94 -23.35 9.78 18.51
C SER A 94 -22.53 10.38 17.36
N TRP A 95 -21.24 10.09 17.30
CA TRP A 95 -20.34 10.51 16.22
C TRP A 95 -20.24 9.51 15.07
N GLY A 96 -20.94 8.38 15.19
CA GLY A 96 -20.93 7.32 14.19
C GLY A 96 -21.89 6.20 14.56
N TRP A 97 -21.71 5.04 13.91
CA TRP A 97 -22.45 3.82 14.19
C TRP A 97 -21.54 2.76 14.79
N THR A 98 -22.11 1.88 15.60
CA THR A 98 -21.46 0.63 15.99
C THR A 98 -21.42 -0.33 14.80
N THR A 99 -20.61 -1.37 14.91
CA THR A 99 -20.51 -2.42 13.89
C THR A 99 -21.86 -3.08 13.64
N ALA A 100 -22.64 -3.36 14.69
CA ALA A 100 -23.98 -3.93 14.57
C ALA A 100 -24.97 -3.00 13.85
N GLN A 101 -24.94 -1.70 14.14
CA GLN A 101 -25.79 -0.71 13.47
C GLN A 101 -25.47 -0.60 11.97
N LEU A 102 -24.18 -0.63 11.62
CA LEU A 102 -23.76 -0.64 10.22
C LEU A 102 -24.19 -1.95 9.52
N ARG A 103 -24.07 -3.10 10.20
CA ARG A 103 -24.56 -4.39 9.68
C ARG A 103 -26.05 -4.36 9.36
N ASP A 104 -26.88 -3.81 10.25
CA ASP A 104 -28.32 -3.68 10.01
C ASP A 104 -28.62 -2.81 8.78
N PHE A 105 -27.90 -1.71 8.61
CA PHE A 105 -28.01 -0.84 7.44
C PHE A 105 -27.63 -1.56 6.13
N VAL A 106 -26.47 -2.21 6.11
CA VAL A 106 -25.98 -2.99 4.95
C VAL A 106 -26.94 -4.13 4.62
N GLY A 107 -27.45 -4.83 5.64
CA GLY A 107 -28.42 -5.92 5.48
C GLY A 107 -29.75 -5.45 4.90
N GLY A 108 -30.23 -4.26 5.29
CA GLY A 108 -31.41 -3.65 4.68
C GLY A 108 -31.22 -3.35 3.19
N ILE A 109 -30.06 -2.83 2.79
CA ILE A 109 -29.71 -2.60 1.38
C ILE A 109 -29.66 -3.94 0.62
N GLN A 110 -28.95 -4.93 1.15
CA GLN A 110 -28.81 -6.25 0.55
C GLN A 110 -30.17 -6.88 0.25
N LYS A 111 -31.08 -6.84 1.25
CA LYS A 111 -32.43 -7.37 1.12
C LYS A 111 -33.22 -6.68 0.00
N ILE A 112 -33.25 -5.34 -0.03
CA ILE A 112 -33.99 -4.58 -1.04
C ILE A 112 -33.39 -4.80 -2.43
N ALA A 113 -32.07 -4.83 -2.55
CA ALA A 113 -31.39 -5.10 -3.83
C ALA A 113 -31.80 -6.46 -4.41
N MET A 114 -31.76 -7.51 -3.58
CA MET A 114 -32.13 -8.87 -3.98
C MET A 114 -33.62 -9.02 -4.32
N GLU A 115 -34.52 -8.28 -3.66
CA GLU A 115 -35.95 -8.24 -3.99
C GLU A 115 -36.21 -7.70 -5.41
N GLU A 116 -35.43 -6.70 -5.85
CA GLU A 116 -35.66 -6.01 -7.13
C GLU A 116 -34.89 -6.63 -8.32
N ASN A 117 -33.75 -7.29 -8.07
CA ASN A 117 -32.85 -7.76 -9.14
C ASN A 117 -32.87 -9.29 -9.37
N GLY A 118 -33.90 -9.99 -8.91
CA GLY A 118 -34.03 -11.44 -9.11
C GLY A 118 -33.19 -12.29 -8.16
N GLY A 119 -32.80 -11.75 -7.00
CA GLY A 119 -32.07 -12.47 -5.96
C GLY A 119 -30.55 -12.44 -6.13
N HIS A 120 -30.00 -11.57 -6.98
CA HIS A 120 -28.56 -11.42 -7.12
C HIS A 120 -27.99 -10.57 -5.98
N PRO A 121 -26.95 -11.05 -5.26
CA PRO A 121 -26.41 -10.31 -4.14
C PRO A 121 -25.71 -9.03 -4.62
N MET A 122 -25.81 -7.94 -3.83
CA MET A 122 -24.89 -6.81 -4.00
C MET A 122 -23.53 -7.13 -3.36
N ILE A 123 -22.50 -6.34 -3.69
CA ILE A 123 -21.24 -6.32 -2.96
C ILE A 123 -21.11 -4.96 -2.29
N TYR A 124 -20.72 -4.92 -1.01
CA TYR A 124 -20.53 -3.68 -0.28
C TYR A 124 -19.04 -3.42 -0.06
N GLY A 125 -18.57 -2.21 -0.34
CA GLY A 125 -17.19 -1.78 -0.14
C GLY A 125 -17.03 -0.70 0.93
N THR A 126 -15.88 -0.64 1.61
CA THR A 126 -15.60 0.42 2.58
C THR A 126 -14.11 0.69 2.77
N ASP A 127 -13.77 1.92 3.18
CA ASP A 127 -12.39 2.37 3.45
C ASP A 127 -11.90 1.98 4.87
N SER A 128 -11.78 0.67 5.13
CA SER A 128 -11.15 0.16 6.36
C SER A 128 -9.62 0.13 6.25
N ALA A 129 -8.98 1.29 6.11
CA ALA A 129 -7.55 1.39 5.74
C ALA A 129 -6.55 0.97 6.85
N HIS A 130 -6.87 1.22 8.11
CA HIS A 130 -5.98 0.91 9.23
C HIS A 130 -6.76 0.32 10.40
N GLY A 131 -7.58 -0.68 10.08
CA GLY A 131 -8.74 -1.09 10.89
C GLY A 131 -10.01 -0.46 10.32
N ASN A 132 -11.18 -0.93 10.77
CA ASN A 132 -12.45 -0.36 10.32
C ASN A 132 -12.77 0.95 11.08
N ALA A 133 -12.00 2.00 10.76
CA ALA A 133 -12.01 3.35 11.36
C ALA A 133 -13.34 4.10 11.27
N LEU A 134 -14.33 3.51 10.59
CA LEU A 134 -15.60 4.16 10.27
C LEU A 134 -16.76 3.71 11.17
N VAL A 135 -16.49 2.84 12.14
CA VAL A 135 -17.44 2.44 13.19
C VAL A 135 -16.83 2.67 14.58
N THR A 136 -17.65 2.79 15.61
CA THR A 136 -17.23 3.35 16.91
C THR A 136 -16.68 2.34 17.93
N ASP A 137 -16.81 1.05 17.65
CA ASP A 137 -16.52 -0.06 18.58
C ASP A 137 -15.34 -0.94 18.15
N THR A 138 -14.65 -0.58 17.07
CA THR A 138 -13.51 -1.28 16.49
C THR A 138 -12.17 -0.72 16.97
N VAL A 139 -11.08 -1.47 16.71
CA VAL A 139 -9.71 -1.05 17.00
C VAL A 139 -9.03 -0.50 15.74
N PHE A 140 -8.31 0.62 15.86
CA PHE A 140 -7.53 1.20 14.77
C PHE A 140 -6.04 1.10 15.03
N PHE A 141 -5.33 0.66 13.99
CA PHE A 141 -3.90 0.57 13.90
C PHE A 141 -3.31 1.90 13.49
N GLY A 142 -1.99 2.03 13.59
CA GLY A 142 -1.32 3.13 12.91
C GLY A 142 -1.47 3.03 11.40
N GLN A 143 -1.34 4.17 10.72
CA GLN A 143 -1.39 4.23 9.27
C GLN A 143 -0.33 3.34 8.62
N GLU A 144 -0.48 3.02 7.34
CA GLU A 144 0.43 2.09 6.64
C GLU A 144 1.91 2.50 6.72
N ILE A 145 2.21 3.81 6.76
CA ILE A 145 3.58 4.33 6.94
C ILE A 145 4.17 3.91 8.29
N ASN A 146 3.35 3.83 9.34
CA ASN A 146 3.75 3.31 10.65
C ASN A 146 4.08 1.82 10.56
N GLY A 147 3.28 1.07 9.79
CA GLY A 147 3.49 -0.34 9.50
C GLY A 147 4.80 -0.59 8.79
N ALA A 148 5.06 0.16 7.72
CA ALA A 148 6.33 0.12 7.01
C ALA A 148 7.52 0.39 7.94
N ALA A 149 7.39 1.37 8.83
CA ALA A 149 8.45 1.70 9.77
C ALA A 149 8.73 0.60 10.81
N THR A 150 7.82 -0.36 10.96
CA THR A 150 8.10 -1.56 11.77
C THR A 150 9.09 -2.50 11.09
N PHE A 151 9.20 -2.49 9.75
CA PHE A 151 9.91 -3.51 8.97
C PHE A 151 9.53 -4.94 9.41
N ASN A 152 8.25 -5.17 9.70
CA ASN A 152 7.73 -6.44 10.18
C ASN A 152 6.43 -6.82 9.44
N PRO A 153 6.50 -7.63 8.37
CA PRO A 153 5.33 -8.02 7.60
C PRO A 153 4.31 -8.83 8.41
N ASP A 154 4.71 -9.52 9.48
CA ASP A 154 3.78 -10.28 10.31
C ASP A 154 2.78 -9.36 11.03
N LEU A 155 3.23 -8.15 11.41
CA LEU A 155 2.34 -7.15 12.00
C LEU A 155 1.32 -6.61 10.99
N LEU A 156 1.71 -6.47 9.73
CA LEU A 156 0.83 -6.05 8.63
C LEU A 156 -0.18 -7.13 8.28
N TYR A 157 0.23 -8.40 8.31
CA TYR A 157 -0.69 -9.52 8.17
C TYR A 157 -1.76 -9.51 9.26
N GLU A 158 -1.36 -9.34 10.53
CA GLU A 158 -2.33 -9.29 11.64
C GLU A 158 -3.25 -8.07 11.57
N GLN A 159 -2.74 -6.89 11.17
CA GLN A 159 -3.61 -5.73 10.88
C GLN A 159 -4.65 -6.10 9.83
N GLY A 160 -4.23 -6.61 8.67
CA GLY A 160 -5.16 -7.00 7.60
C GLY A 160 -6.20 -8.02 8.05
N ARG A 161 -5.79 -9.01 8.85
CA ARG A 161 -6.69 -10.04 9.40
C ARG A 161 -7.72 -9.45 10.37
N ILE A 162 -7.33 -8.55 11.27
CA ILE A 162 -8.26 -7.92 12.21
C ILE A 162 -9.21 -6.97 11.48
N THR A 163 -8.67 -6.15 10.56
CA THR A 163 -9.46 -5.28 9.66
C THR A 163 -10.52 -6.07 8.92
N ALA A 164 -10.16 -7.21 8.32
CA ALA A 164 -11.10 -8.04 7.57
C ALA A 164 -12.20 -8.63 8.46
N ARG A 165 -11.84 -9.15 9.63
CA ARG A 165 -12.82 -9.67 10.59
C ARG A 165 -13.85 -8.61 10.96
N ASP A 166 -13.39 -7.41 11.32
CA ASP A 166 -14.27 -6.34 11.80
C ASP A 166 -15.11 -5.72 10.67
N THR A 167 -14.57 -5.71 9.46
CA THR A 167 -15.32 -5.26 8.28
C THR A 167 -16.38 -6.30 7.87
N LEU A 168 -16.05 -7.59 7.94
CA LEU A 168 -17.02 -8.68 7.76
C LEU A 168 -18.10 -8.69 8.85
N ALA A 169 -17.76 -8.36 10.10
CA ALA A 169 -18.73 -8.21 11.18
C ALA A 169 -19.81 -7.16 10.83
N ALA A 170 -19.43 -6.09 10.11
CA ALA A 170 -20.37 -5.10 9.57
C ALA A 170 -21.16 -5.57 8.34
N GLY A 171 -20.98 -6.82 7.88
CA GLY A 171 -21.57 -7.35 6.65
C GLY A 171 -20.90 -6.88 5.37
N ILE A 172 -19.68 -6.34 5.46
CA ILE A 172 -18.98 -5.70 4.34
C ILE A 172 -17.82 -6.62 3.89
N PRO A 173 -17.89 -7.22 2.68
CA PRO A 173 -16.88 -8.17 2.22
C PRO A 173 -15.77 -7.54 1.36
N TRP A 174 -15.78 -6.23 1.13
CA TRP A 174 -14.80 -5.58 0.25
C TRP A 174 -14.15 -4.37 0.91
N ILE A 175 -12.82 -4.40 1.02
CA ILE A 175 -12.01 -3.41 1.71
C ILE A 175 -11.24 -2.60 0.68
N PHE A 176 -11.41 -1.28 0.70
CA PHE A 176 -10.70 -0.35 -0.18
C PHE A 176 -9.30 -0.04 0.33
N ASP A 177 -8.46 -1.06 0.39
CA ASP A 177 -7.09 -0.99 0.93
C ASP A 177 -6.29 -2.23 0.49
N PRO A 178 -4.94 -2.25 0.46
CA PRO A 178 -3.97 -1.21 0.85
C PRO A 178 -3.69 -0.10 -0.17
N VAL A 179 -3.05 0.98 0.27
CA VAL A 179 -2.46 2.01 -0.61
C VAL A 179 -1.05 1.59 -1.01
N LEU A 180 -0.89 1.18 -2.27
CA LEU A 180 0.39 0.73 -2.83
C LEU A 180 1.14 1.82 -3.60
N ASP A 181 0.69 3.07 -3.47
CA ASP A 181 1.42 4.22 -3.95
C ASP A 181 2.79 4.31 -3.24
N ASN A 182 3.84 4.64 -4.00
CA ASN A 182 5.15 4.93 -3.41
C ASN A 182 5.27 6.44 -3.26
N MET A 183 5.52 6.90 -2.04
CA MET A 183 5.76 8.30 -1.72
C MET A 183 6.88 8.86 -2.61
N HIS A 184 6.54 9.81 -3.46
CA HIS A 184 7.49 10.53 -4.29
C HIS A 184 7.59 12.00 -3.87
N ASN A 185 6.43 12.63 -3.63
CA ASN A 185 6.34 14.01 -3.18
C ASN A 185 5.86 14.09 -1.72
N PRO A 186 6.68 14.56 -0.76
CA PRO A 186 6.26 14.64 0.64
C PRO A 186 5.26 15.77 0.93
N LEU A 187 5.04 16.71 0.00
CA LEU A 187 3.95 17.69 0.08
C LEU A 187 2.57 17.02 -0.06
N TRP A 188 2.52 15.90 -0.79
CA TRP A 188 1.29 15.17 -1.09
C TRP A 188 0.53 14.78 0.18
N PRO A 189 -0.77 15.14 0.30
CA PRO A 189 -1.46 15.03 1.58
C PRO A 189 -1.61 13.62 2.13
N ARG A 190 -1.51 12.60 1.28
CA ARG A 190 -1.78 11.20 1.61
C ARG A 190 -0.51 10.35 1.79
N VAL A 191 0.64 11.00 2.03
CA VAL A 191 1.93 10.31 2.31
C VAL A 191 1.79 9.26 3.41
N TYR A 192 1.04 9.55 4.47
CA TYR A 192 0.84 8.64 5.58
C TYR A 192 0.12 7.35 5.22
N GLU A 193 -0.68 7.37 4.16
CA GLU A 193 -1.40 6.20 3.69
C GLU A 193 -0.46 5.22 3.00
N THR A 194 0.75 5.63 2.59
CA THR A 194 1.69 4.75 1.88
C THR A 194 2.58 3.94 2.83
N PHE A 195 3.23 2.91 2.29
CA PHE A 195 4.35 2.24 2.97
C PHE A 195 5.70 3.00 2.85
N GLY A 196 5.68 4.26 2.45
CA GLY A 196 6.88 5.10 2.29
C GLY A 196 7.39 5.16 0.85
N GLU A 197 8.70 5.35 0.68
CA GLU A 197 9.30 5.70 -0.63
C GLU A 197 9.92 4.52 -1.41
N ASP A 198 9.96 3.34 -0.77
CA ASP A 198 10.68 2.17 -1.26
C ASP A 198 9.76 1.08 -1.83
N PRO A 199 9.86 0.73 -3.13
CA PRO A 199 8.99 -0.26 -3.76
C PRO A 199 9.17 -1.67 -3.20
N TYR A 200 10.37 -2.03 -2.75
CA TYR A 200 10.57 -3.36 -2.17
C TYR A 200 9.84 -3.46 -0.83
N LEU A 201 10.01 -2.47 0.06
CA LEU A 201 9.25 -2.37 1.31
C LEU A 201 7.75 -2.34 1.07
N THR A 202 7.27 -1.48 0.16
CA THR A 202 5.85 -1.41 -0.25
C THR A 202 5.33 -2.75 -0.75
N SER A 203 6.11 -3.47 -1.57
CA SER A 203 5.70 -4.78 -2.09
C SER A 203 5.59 -5.84 -0.99
N VAL A 204 6.54 -5.86 -0.05
CA VAL A 204 6.56 -6.84 1.05
C VAL A 204 5.44 -6.57 2.05
N MET A 205 5.24 -5.30 2.42
CA MET A 205 4.19 -4.89 3.35
C MET A 205 2.80 -5.04 2.73
N GLY A 206 2.63 -4.56 1.48
CA GLY A 206 1.41 -4.71 0.70
C GLY A 206 0.99 -6.16 0.53
N ALA A 207 1.92 -7.06 0.18
CA ALA A 207 1.64 -8.48 0.08
C ALA A 207 1.27 -9.12 1.43
N ALA A 208 1.82 -8.62 2.54
CA ALA A 208 1.47 -9.11 3.87
C ALA A 208 0.05 -8.69 4.29
N ILE A 209 -0.28 -7.40 4.15
CA ILE A 209 -1.61 -6.89 4.53
C ILE A 209 -2.71 -7.44 3.62
N VAL A 210 -2.49 -7.58 2.30
CA VAL A 210 -3.46 -8.22 1.38
C VAL A 210 -3.74 -9.67 1.80
N ARG A 211 -2.71 -10.44 2.18
CA ARG A 211 -2.89 -11.80 2.69
C ARG A 211 -3.67 -11.85 3.99
N GLY A 212 -3.46 -10.87 4.88
CA GLY A 212 -4.26 -10.71 6.09
C GLY A 212 -5.71 -10.38 5.77
N MET A 213 -5.94 -9.39 4.91
CA MET A 213 -7.28 -8.96 4.51
C MET A 213 -8.09 -10.04 3.81
N GLN A 214 -7.45 -10.95 3.07
CA GLN A 214 -8.13 -12.02 2.36
C GLN A 214 -8.12 -13.37 3.12
N SER A 215 -7.66 -13.41 4.38
CA SER A 215 -7.43 -14.66 5.10
C SER A 215 -8.70 -15.46 5.43
N TYR A 216 -9.87 -14.81 5.46
CA TYR A 216 -11.16 -15.46 5.73
C TYR A 216 -11.79 -16.06 4.47
N ASN A 217 -11.22 -15.85 3.29
CA ASN A 217 -11.80 -16.22 1.99
C ASN A 217 -13.21 -15.65 1.72
N GLN A 218 -13.67 -14.68 2.52
CA GLN A 218 -14.95 -13.98 2.39
C GLN A 218 -14.77 -12.46 2.24
N SER A 219 -13.51 -11.99 2.29
CA SER A 219 -13.13 -10.59 2.19
C SER A 219 -12.14 -10.37 1.04
N ALA A 220 -12.32 -9.28 0.31
CA ALA A 220 -11.45 -8.85 -0.78
C ALA A 220 -10.67 -7.58 -0.39
N ALA A 221 -9.38 -7.56 -0.72
CA ALA A 221 -8.58 -6.33 -0.72
C ALA A 221 -8.76 -5.58 -2.04
N CYS A 222 -8.45 -4.28 -2.05
CA CYS A 222 -8.51 -3.43 -3.24
C CYS A 222 -7.32 -2.48 -3.23
N MET A 223 -6.25 -2.88 -3.92
CA MET A 223 -5.04 -2.08 -4.04
C MET A 223 -5.32 -0.75 -4.76
N LYS A 224 -4.89 0.36 -4.16
CA LYS A 224 -5.14 1.72 -4.68
C LYS A 224 -3.87 2.60 -4.63
N HIS A 225 -3.74 3.67 -5.43
CA HIS A 225 -4.65 4.13 -6.49
C HIS A 225 -3.98 3.94 -7.85
N TRP A 226 -4.47 2.97 -8.65
CA TRP A 226 -3.78 2.45 -9.83
C TRP A 226 -3.73 3.47 -10.99
N ILE A 227 -2.58 4.03 -11.40
CA ILE A 227 -1.25 3.98 -10.74
C ILE A 227 -0.61 5.35 -10.55
N ALA A 228 0.31 5.37 -9.58
CA ALA A 228 1.25 6.45 -9.30
C ALA A 228 0.58 7.76 -8.92
N TYR A 229 -0.49 7.65 -8.14
CA TYR A 229 -1.24 8.80 -7.66
C TYR A 229 -0.39 9.73 -6.78
N ALA A 230 0.56 9.15 -6.01
CA ALA A 230 1.50 9.90 -5.18
C ALA A 230 2.61 10.67 -5.93
N TRP A 231 2.64 10.62 -7.27
CA TRP A 231 3.72 11.22 -8.10
C TRP A 231 3.37 12.63 -8.58
N THR A 232 2.56 13.34 -7.78
CA THR A 232 2.09 14.69 -8.06
C THR A 232 3.27 15.65 -8.22
N PRO A 233 3.42 16.34 -9.37
CA PRO A 233 4.55 17.23 -9.60
C PRO A 233 4.61 18.40 -8.63
N THR A 234 3.45 18.94 -8.21
CA THR A 234 3.40 20.08 -7.28
C THR A 234 3.16 19.66 -5.83
N GLY A 235 2.77 18.41 -5.59
CA GLY A 235 2.42 17.92 -4.27
C GLY A 235 0.94 18.11 -3.92
N HIS A 236 0.14 18.72 -4.80
CA HIS A 236 -1.30 18.82 -4.60
C HIS A 236 -1.99 17.51 -4.97
N ASP A 237 -3.02 17.15 -4.23
CA ASP A 237 -3.86 16.00 -4.53
C ASP A 237 -4.54 16.16 -5.90
N THR A 238 -4.73 15.06 -6.64
CA THR A 238 -5.34 15.05 -8.00
C THR A 238 -4.57 15.81 -9.10
N ASP A 239 -3.31 16.18 -8.84
CA ASP A 239 -2.41 16.73 -9.87
C ASP A 239 -2.22 15.76 -11.04
N ASP A 240 -2.09 16.32 -12.25
CA ASP A 240 -1.85 15.54 -13.46
C ASP A 240 -0.49 14.79 -13.38
N VAL A 241 -0.54 13.47 -13.46
CA VAL A 241 0.63 12.60 -13.65
C VAL A 241 0.59 12.03 -15.06
N THR A 242 1.68 12.15 -15.81
CA THR A 242 1.77 11.63 -17.19
C THR A 242 2.38 10.23 -17.18
N ILE A 243 1.57 9.23 -17.53
CA ILE A 243 2.00 7.82 -17.66
C ILE A 243 1.44 7.29 -18.98
N SER A 244 2.29 7.01 -19.95
CA SER A 244 1.87 6.77 -21.34
C SER A 244 1.14 5.43 -21.57
N ASP A 245 1.39 4.41 -20.74
CA ASP A 245 1.06 3.01 -21.10
C ASP A 245 0.33 2.22 -19.98
N PHE A 246 -0.29 2.89 -19.01
CA PHE A 246 -0.84 2.23 -17.80
C PHE A 246 -1.97 1.21 -18.08
N ASP A 247 -2.79 1.41 -19.11
CA ASP A 247 -3.88 0.49 -19.45
C ASP A 247 -3.36 -0.87 -19.95
N LEU A 248 -2.24 -0.86 -20.67
CA LEU A 248 -1.57 -2.08 -21.14
C LEU A 248 -0.96 -2.86 -19.96
N LEU A 249 -0.50 -2.15 -18.93
CA LEU A 249 0.13 -2.78 -17.78
C LEU A 249 -0.80 -3.78 -17.06
N LEU A 250 -2.04 -3.39 -16.77
CA LEU A 250 -2.93 -4.19 -15.91
C LEU A 250 -3.41 -5.48 -16.58
N ARG A 251 -3.96 -5.36 -17.80
CA ARG A 251 -4.61 -6.49 -18.49
C ARG A 251 -3.67 -7.25 -19.40
N ASP A 252 -2.72 -6.56 -20.05
CA ASP A 252 -1.83 -7.21 -21.01
C ASP A 252 -0.52 -7.68 -20.39
N ASP A 253 0.14 -6.87 -19.57
CA ASP A 253 1.44 -7.25 -19.03
C ASP A 253 1.32 -8.06 -17.73
N LEU A 254 0.48 -7.62 -16.78
CA LEU A 254 0.24 -8.29 -15.51
C LEU A 254 -0.79 -9.43 -15.60
N LYS A 255 -1.59 -9.46 -16.67
CA LYS A 255 -2.69 -10.44 -16.85
C LYS A 255 -3.64 -10.48 -15.66
N PHE A 256 -3.93 -9.32 -15.05
CA PHE A 256 -4.81 -9.26 -13.89
C PHE A 256 -6.26 -9.56 -14.29
N ASP A 257 -6.82 -10.65 -13.76
CA ASP A 257 -8.21 -11.07 -14.00
C ASP A 257 -9.21 -10.57 -12.93
N GLY A 258 -8.72 -9.84 -11.92
CA GLY A 258 -9.59 -9.24 -10.90
C GLY A 258 -10.31 -7.97 -11.38
N MET A 259 -11.27 -7.52 -10.58
CA MET A 259 -12.09 -6.33 -10.88
C MET A 259 -11.26 -5.03 -10.75
N MET A 260 -11.54 -4.06 -11.63
CA MET A 260 -11.14 -2.67 -11.48
C MET A 260 -12.35 -1.76 -11.27
N VAL A 261 -12.33 -0.97 -10.21
CA VAL A 261 -13.35 0.05 -9.89
C VAL A 261 -12.72 1.44 -9.99
N THR A 262 -13.49 2.44 -10.36
CA THR A 262 -13.01 3.84 -10.31
C THR A 262 -12.93 4.34 -8.88
N ASP A 263 -12.10 5.34 -8.63
CA ASP A 263 -12.25 6.17 -7.43
C ASP A 263 -13.55 7.02 -7.52
N TYR A 264 -13.83 7.75 -6.46
CA TYR A 264 -15.07 8.49 -6.25
C TYR A 264 -15.31 9.53 -7.35
N ALA A 265 -16.41 9.37 -8.09
CA ALA A 265 -16.89 10.27 -9.14
C ALA A 265 -15.99 10.48 -10.37
N GLU A 266 -14.87 9.75 -10.50
CA GLU A 266 -13.87 9.91 -11.58
C GLU A 266 -14.43 10.02 -13.00
N ILE A 267 -15.43 9.18 -13.36
CA ILE A 267 -16.06 9.25 -14.69
C ILE A 267 -16.79 10.58 -14.91
N ASN A 268 -17.42 11.12 -13.87
CA ASN A 268 -18.08 12.42 -13.92
C ASN A 268 -17.05 13.55 -13.98
N ASP A 269 -15.90 13.39 -13.32
CA ASP A 269 -14.81 14.37 -13.27
C ASP A 269 -14.11 14.58 -14.60
N LEU A 270 -14.17 13.63 -15.54
CA LEU A 270 -13.84 13.90 -16.94
C LEU A 270 -14.58 15.12 -17.51
N HIS A 271 -15.80 15.37 -17.03
CA HIS A 271 -16.59 16.54 -17.40
C HIS A 271 -16.48 17.70 -16.40
N THR A 272 -16.60 17.42 -15.10
CA THR A 272 -16.72 18.45 -14.06
C THR A 272 -15.38 19.05 -13.66
N PHE A 273 -14.31 18.26 -13.69
CA PHE A 273 -12.98 18.64 -13.21
C PHE A 273 -11.96 18.73 -14.37
N HIS A 274 -11.63 17.62 -15.03
CA HIS A 274 -10.59 17.54 -16.07
C HIS A 274 -10.95 18.22 -17.40
N ARG A 275 -12.26 18.46 -17.65
CA ARG A 275 -12.77 19.07 -18.89
C ARG A 275 -12.36 18.35 -20.19
N THR A 276 -12.14 17.03 -20.12
CA THR A 276 -11.84 16.17 -21.27
C THR A 276 -13.11 15.67 -21.97
N ALA A 277 -14.26 15.74 -21.30
CA ALA A 277 -15.58 15.41 -21.84
C ALA A 277 -16.57 16.60 -21.76
N ARG A 278 -17.40 16.77 -22.78
CA ARG A 278 -18.41 17.86 -22.86
C ARG A 278 -19.64 17.60 -21.99
N SER A 279 -19.83 16.38 -21.51
CA SER A 279 -20.90 15.98 -20.60
C SER A 279 -20.51 14.72 -19.82
N LYS A 280 -21.18 14.45 -18.69
CA LYS A 280 -21.04 13.18 -17.95
C LYS A 280 -21.28 11.94 -18.83
N ALA A 281 -22.24 12.03 -19.76
CA ALA A 281 -22.55 10.95 -20.70
C ALA A 281 -21.40 10.72 -21.71
N GLU A 282 -20.76 11.78 -22.20
CA GLU A 282 -19.56 11.65 -23.04
C GLU A 282 -18.39 11.07 -22.24
N GLY A 283 -18.23 11.46 -20.97
CA GLY A 283 -17.24 10.88 -20.04
C GLY A 283 -17.44 9.36 -19.89
N THR A 284 -18.66 8.92 -19.59
CA THR A 284 -19.02 7.49 -19.52
C THR A 284 -18.66 6.75 -20.81
N LYS A 285 -19.00 7.34 -21.96
CA LYS A 285 -18.68 6.76 -23.28
C LYS A 285 -17.18 6.67 -23.54
N TYR A 286 -16.38 7.62 -23.07
CA TYR A 286 -14.93 7.58 -23.21
C TYR A 286 -14.33 6.50 -22.32
N SER A 287 -14.68 6.46 -21.05
CA SER A 287 -14.19 5.44 -20.11
C SER A 287 -14.48 4.03 -20.62
N LEU A 288 -15.74 3.72 -20.98
CA LEU A 288 -16.12 2.37 -21.42
C LEU A 288 -15.47 1.93 -22.73
N LYS A 289 -15.06 2.87 -23.59
CA LYS A 289 -14.44 2.56 -24.89
C LYS A 289 -12.93 2.53 -24.87
N ARG A 290 -12.30 3.23 -23.93
CA ARG A 290 -10.85 3.45 -23.91
C ARG A 290 -10.15 2.66 -22.82
N THR A 291 -10.87 2.26 -21.78
CA THR A 291 -10.27 1.58 -20.62
C THR A 291 -10.97 0.25 -20.34
N SER A 292 -10.38 -0.52 -19.42
CA SER A 292 -10.94 -1.78 -18.91
C SER A 292 -11.69 -1.63 -17.57
N ILE A 293 -12.18 -0.42 -17.24
CA ILE A 293 -12.93 -0.16 -16.01
C ILE A 293 -14.16 -1.08 -15.95
N ASP A 294 -14.29 -1.82 -14.85
CA ASP A 294 -15.34 -2.80 -14.66
C ASP A 294 -16.54 -2.22 -13.89
N MET A 295 -16.28 -1.35 -12.92
CA MET A 295 -17.30 -0.74 -12.08
C MET A 295 -17.06 0.76 -11.90
N SER A 296 -18.12 1.55 -11.91
CA SER A 296 -18.06 3.00 -11.69
C SER A 296 -18.60 3.39 -10.32
N MET A 297 -17.76 4.09 -9.55
CA MET A 297 -18.13 4.77 -8.32
C MET A 297 -18.73 6.15 -8.62
N VAL A 298 -19.90 6.20 -9.26
CA VAL A 298 -20.64 7.47 -9.52
C VAL A 298 -21.19 8.10 -8.23
N ALA A 299 -21.35 7.27 -7.21
CA ALA A 299 -21.61 7.57 -5.81
C ALA A 299 -22.96 8.20 -5.45
N GLY A 300 -23.58 9.05 -6.29
CA GLY A 300 -24.78 9.80 -5.89
C GLY A 300 -25.99 9.75 -6.84
N ASP A 301 -25.84 9.26 -8.06
CA ASP A 301 -26.92 9.27 -9.06
C ASP A 301 -26.79 8.13 -10.09
N LEU A 302 -27.75 8.05 -11.02
CA LEU A 302 -27.78 7.06 -12.11
C LEU A 302 -27.19 7.60 -13.43
N SER A 303 -26.34 8.63 -13.40
CA SER A 303 -25.82 9.25 -14.63
C SER A 303 -25.01 8.27 -15.48
N PHE A 304 -24.19 7.44 -14.85
CA PHE A 304 -23.43 6.38 -15.53
C PHE A 304 -24.34 5.29 -16.08
N THR A 305 -25.31 4.81 -15.28
CA THR A 305 -26.27 3.78 -15.69
C THR A 305 -27.05 4.25 -16.93
N ASN A 306 -27.63 5.44 -16.88
CA ASN A 306 -28.41 6.01 -17.98
C ASN A 306 -27.55 6.23 -19.24
N ALA A 307 -26.33 6.75 -19.09
CA ALA A 307 -25.43 6.96 -20.21
C ALA A 307 -24.95 5.64 -20.84
N THR A 308 -24.76 4.60 -20.03
CA THR A 308 -24.33 3.27 -20.51
C THR A 308 -25.46 2.57 -21.26
N LEU A 309 -26.71 2.64 -20.76
CA LEU A 309 -27.88 2.13 -21.47
C LEU A 309 -28.07 2.84 -22.82
N ALA A 310 -27.96 4.17 -22.85
CA ALA A 310 -28.01 4.93 -24.10
C ALA A 310 -26.87 4.56 -25.07
N LEU A 311 -25.67 4.28 -24.54
CA LEU A 311 -24.54 3.81 -25.36
C LEU A 311 -24.78 2.42 -25.94
N LEU A 312 -25.41 1.50 -25.19
CA LEU A 312 -25.78 0.18 -25.69
C LEU A 312 -26.82 0.26 -26.81
N GLU A 313 -27.77 1.18 -26.72
CA GLU A 313 -28.73 1.47 -27.79
C GLU A 313 -28.04 2.04 -29.04
N GLU A 314 -27.07 2.96 -28.86
CA GLU A 314 -26.29 3.54 -29.97
C GLU A 314 -25.35 2.51 -30.61
N LYS A 315 -24.74 1.64 -29.79
CA LYS A 315 -23.62 0.76 -30.14
C LYS A 315 -23.75 -0.61 -29.47
N PRO A 316 -24.64 -1.48 -29.98
CA PRO A 316 -24.85 -2.81 -29.40
C PRO A 316 -23.58 -3.66 -29.32
N GLU A 317 -22.57 -3.39 -30.17
CA GLU A 317 -21.29 -4.09 -30.17
C GLU A 317 -20.49 -3.96 -28.87
N ILE A 318 -20.75 -2.92 -28.05
CA ILE A 318 -20.05 -2.75 -26.77
C ILE A 318 -20.49 -3.77 -25.71
N PHE A 319 -21.62 -4.45 -25.92
CA PHE A 319 -22.21 -5.38 -24.96
C PHE A 319 -21.22 -6.48 -24.52
N GLU A 320 -20.44 -7.06 -25.44
CA GLU A 320 -19.47 -8.10 -25.08
C GLU A 320 -18.33 -7.56 -24.19
N ARG A 321 -17.91 -6.30 -24.37
CA ARG A 321 -16.97 -5.64 -23.45
C ARG A 321 -17.61 -5.50 -22.07
N LEU A 322 -18.85 -5.00 -22.00
CA LEU A 322 -19.53 -4.81 -20.71
C LEU A 322 -19.75 -6.15 -19.99
N LYS A 323 -20.10 -7.21 -20.73
CA LYS A 323 -20.17 -8.57 -20.18
C LYS A 323 -18.86 -8.98 -19.55
N GLU A 324 -17.74 -8.75 -20.21
CA GLU A 324 -16.42 -9.11 -19.68
C GLU A 324 -16.11 -8.39 -18.35
N SER A 325 -16.53 -7.14 -18.19
CA SER A 325 -16.48 -6.43 -16.91
C SER A 325 -17.39 -7.03 -15.84
N VAL A 326 -18.62 -7.39 -16.21
CA VAL A 326 -19.57 -8.02 -15.30
C VAL A 326 -19.13 -9.42 -14.90
N ARG A 327 -18.47 -10.19 -15.78
CA ARG A 327 -17.87 -11.48 -15.44
C ARG A 327 -16.93 -11.37 -14.25
N ARG A 328 -16.05 -10.36 -14.24
CA ARG A 328 -15.12 -10.12 -13.10
C ARG A 328 -15.88 -9.75 -11.83
N THR A 329 -16.95 -8.98 -11.96
CA THR A 329 -17.81 -8.60 -10.83
C THR A 329 -18.51 -9.81 -10.22
N ILE A 330 -19.15 -10.64 -11.05
CA ILE A 330 -19.83 -11.86 -10.59
C ILE A 330 -18.83 -12.88 -10.05
N LYS A 331 -17.67 -13.03 -10.69
CA LYS A 331 -16.58 -13.89 -10.22
C LYS A 331 -16.08 -13.48 -8.84
N LEU A 332 -15.94 -12.18 -8.58
CA LEU A 332 -15.58 -11.68 -7.24
C LEU A 332 -16.65 -12.05 -6.20
N LYS A 333 -17.93 -11.81 -6.49
CA LYS A 333 -19.04 -12.15 -5.59
C LYS A 333 -19.11 -13.65 -5.27
N LEU A 334 -18.86 -14.50 -6.27
CA LEU A 334 -18.76 -15.94 -6.10
C LEU A 334 -17.58 -16.34 -5.23
N LYS A 335 -16.38 -15.77 -5.47
CA LYS A 335 -15.18 -16.03 -4.66
C LYS A 335 -15.36 -15.62 -3.20
N LEU A 336 -16.18 -14.61 -2.93
CA LEU A 336 -16.53 -14.14 -1.58
C LEU A 336 -17.69 -14.92 -0.95
N GLY A 337 -18.28 -15.89 -1.68
CA GLY A 337 -19.39 -16.70 -1.18
C GLY A 337 -20.75 -15.99 -1.10
N LEU A 338 -20.91 -14.80 -1.70
CA LEU A 338 -22.10 -13.95 -1.52
C LEU A 338 -23.39 -14.52 -2.11
N TYR A 339 -23.29 -15.52 -3.00
CA TYR A 339 -24.44 -16.24 -3.52
C TYR A 339 -24.95 -17.32 -2.55
N ASP A 340 -24.11 -17.79 -1.64
CA ASP A 340 -24.45 -18.77 -0.60
C ASP A 340 -24.82 -18.06 0.71
N ASP A 341 -24.04 -17.05 1.10
CA ASP A 341 -24.26 -16.19 2.26
C ASP A 341 -24.13 -14.72 1.85
N PRO A 342 -25.25 -14.03 1.55
CA PRO A 342 -25.24 -12.65 1.08
C PRO A 342 -24.84 -11.61 2.14
N MET A 343 -24.73 -12.00 3.41
CA MET A 343 -24.38 -11.12 4.54
C MET A 343 -23.40 -11.84 5.48
N PRO A 344 -22.16 -12.11 5.06
CA PRO A 344 -21.20 -12.87 5.86
C PRO A 344 -20.80 -12.14 7.15
N GLY A 345 -20.20 -12.87 8.09
CA GLY A 345 -19.48 -12.32 9.23
C GLY A 345 -20.29 -12.04 10.51
N GLU A 346 -21.54 -12.49 10.61
CA GLU A 346 -22.33 -12.36 11.86
C GLU A 346 -21.62 -12.96 13.06
N GLU A 347 -20.93 -14.09 12.85
CA GLU A 347 -20.16 -14.82 13.85
C GLU A 347 -19.00 -14.02 14.47
N TYR A 348 -18.61 -12.91 13.83
CA TYR A 348 -17.51 -12.06 14.29
C TYR A 348 -17.95 -10.86 15.14
N LEU A 349 -19.26 -10.57 15.23
CA LEU A 349 -19.77 -9.40 15.96
C LEU A 349 -19.28 -9.34 17.42
N ASP A 350 -19.31 -10.47 18.13
CA ASP A 350 -18.87 -10.54 19.53
C ASP A 350 -17.33 -10.46 19.71
N MET A 351 -16.58 -10.51 18.60
CA MET A 351 -15.11 -10.42 18.60
C MET A 351 -14.60 -9.01 18.33
N VAL A 352 -15.46 -8.08 17.90
CA VAL A 352 -15.07 -6.71 17.56
C VAL A 352 -14.58 -5.98 18.82
N GLY A 353 -13.45 -5.26 18.70
CA GLY A 353 -12.97 -4.40 19.78
C GLY A 353 -12.35 -5.15 20.97
N ASN A 354 -11.97 -6.43 20.80
CA ASN A 354 -11.52 -7.26 21.91
C ASN A 354 -10.09 -6.90 22.39
N GLU A 355 -9.70 -7.42 23.55
CA GLU A 355 -8.38 -7.15 24.15
C GLU A 355 -7.20 -7.68 23.32
N ASP A 356 -7.38 -8.75 22.54
CA ASP A 356 -6.35 -9.27 21.64
C ASP A 356 -6.12 -8.31 20.46
N ASP A 357 -7.17 -7.65 19.96
CA ASP A 357 -7.05 -6.63 18.92
C ASP A 357 -6.35 -5.39 19.47
N VAL A 358 -6.71 -4.97 20.68
CA VAL A 358 -6.04 -3.89 21.39
C VAL A 358 -4.56 -4.23 21.59
N ALA A 359 -4.24 -5.49 21.93
CA ALA A 359 -2.86 -5.95 22.04
C ALA A 359 -2.14 -5.95 20.69
N ALA A 360 -2.81 -6.31 19.60
CA ALA A 360 -2.26 -6.27 18.25
C ALA A 360 -1.96 -4.83 17.79
N ALA A 361 -2.89 -3.90 18.00
CA ALA A 361 -2.67 -2.47 17.73
C ALA A 361 -1.56 -1.90 18.64
N LEU A 362 -1.48 -2.33 19.90
CA LEU A 362 -0.38 -1.98 20.78
C LEU A 362 0.95 -2.60 20.34
N ALA A 363 0.97 -3.73 19.63
CA ALA A 363 2.22 -4.31 19.14
C ALA A 363 2.93 -3.41 18.10
N TRP A 364 2.19 -2.47 17.49
CA TRP A 364 2.70 -1.49 16.53
C TRP A 364 3.45 -0.30 17.14
N LYS A 365 3.50 -0.21 18.48
CA LYS A 365 4.03 0.90 19.29
C LYS A 365 4.60 2.12 18.54
N ARG A 366 3.72 3.02 18.09
CA ARG A 366 3.96 4.42 17.68
C ARG A 366 2.67 5.22 17.90
N LEU A 367 2.66 6.56 17.77
CA LEU A 367 1.66 7.52 18.34
C LEU A 367 0.57 8.23 17.49
N LEU A 368 -0.57 8.54 18.15
CA LEU A 368 -1.66 9.56 17.98
C LEU A 368 -1.81 10.39 16.69
N GLU A 369 -3.08 10.63 16.32
CA GLU A 369 -3.53 11.30 15.11
C GLU A 369 -3.73 12.82 15.27
N THR A 370 -3.23 13.59 14.28
CA THR A 370 -3.92 14.77 13.73
C THR A 370 -3.52 14.91 12.26
N ALA A 371 -4.47 14.81 11.32
CA ALA A 371 -4.23 15.21 9.93
C ALA A 371 -5.48 15.87 9.33
N PRO A 372 -5.46 17.18 9.03
CA PRO A 372 -6.34 17.68 8.00
C PRO A 372 -5.79 17.26 6.64
N SER A 373 -6.67 16.64 5.84
CA SER A 373 -6.49 16.20 4.44
C SER A 373 -6.33 17.37 3.46
N ARG A 374 -5.46 18.34 3.76
CA ARG A 374 -5.31 19.55 2.97
C ARG A 374 -3.95 19.61 2.32
N ASP A 375 -3.95 20.01 1.05
CA ASP A 375 -2.75 20.42 0.36
C ASP A 375 -2.03 21.52 1.13
N ILE A 376 -0.71 21.48 1.05
CA ILE A 376 0.18 22.48 1.61
C ILE A 376 1.23 22.80 0.54
N ASP A 377 1.60 24.07 0.46
CA ASP A 377 2.69 24.54 -0.41
C ASP A 377 4.05 24.54 0.31
N ASP A 378 4.05 24.27 1.62
CA ASP A 378 5.23 24.36 2.46
C ASP A 378 5.21 23.29 3.58
N LEU A 379 6.31 22.55 3.67
CA LEU A 379 6.54 21.54 4.71
C LEU A 379 7.09 22.13 6.00
N THR A 380 7.47 23.40 6.05
CA THR A 380 7.91 24.02 7.31
C THR A 380 6.86 23.84 8.41
N LEU A 381 7.34 23.63 9.63
CA LEU A 381 6.46 23.64 10.79
C LEU A 381 5.73 24.99 10.90
N PRO A 382 4.46 25.01 11.37
CA PRO A 382 3.73 26.25 11.56
C PRO A 382 4.52 27.27 12.40
N LEU A 383 4.46 28.53 11.98
CA LEU A 383 5.16 29.65 12.62
C LEU A 383 4.91 29.67 14.14
N GLY A 384 5.97 29.89 14.93
CA GLY A 384 5.90 29.96 16.39
C GLY A 384 6.14 28.62 17.09
N GLN A 385 5.93 27.46 16.44
CA GLN A 385 6.24 26.17 17.07
C GLN A 385 7.75 26.00 17.25
N ILE A 386 8.53 26.39 16.24
CA ILE A 386 10.00 26.32 16.29
C ILE A 386 10.52 27.23 17.40
N GLU A 387 10.07 28.48 17.42
CA GLU A 387 10.47 29.46 18.43
C GLU A 387 10.07 28.98 19.83
N TYR A 388 8.86 28.47 20.01
CA TYR A 388 8.39 27.94 21.30
C TYR A 388 9.27 26.80 21.83
N VAL A 389 9.60 25.83 20.99
CA VAL A 389 10.47 24.71 21.37
C VAL A 389 11.87 25.21 21.73
N LYS A 390 12.41 26.17 20.98
CA LYS A 390 13.72 26.78 21.28
C LYS A 390 13.71 27.58 22.59
N GLU A 391 12.66 28.36 22.84
CA GLU A 391 12.50 29.10 24.09
C GLU A 391 12.44 28.14 25.29
N LEU A 392 11.68 27.05 25.18
CA LEU A 392 11.65 26.00 26.20
C LEU A 392 13.03 25.37 26.44
N ALA A 393 13.73 24.98 25.37
CA ALA A 393 15.06 24.40 25.46
C ALA A 393 16.09 25.36 26.09
N SER A 394 15.98 26.66 25.81
CA SER A 394 16.87 27.70 26.33
C SER A 394 16.82 27.84 27.86
N THR A 395 15.76 27.33 28.51
CA THR A 395 15.64 27.33 29.98
C THR A 395 16.55 26.30 30.67
N GLY A 396 17.21 25.42 29.91
CA GLY A 396 17.95 24.28 30.43
C GLY A 396 17.07 23.05 30.71
N THR A 397 15.77 23.12 30.40
CA THR A 397 14.85 21.98 30.45
C THR A 397 15.24 20.96 29.39
N LYS A 398 15.30 19.67 29.75
CA LYS A 398 15.47 18.59 28.77
C LYS A 398 14.17 18.42 27.97
N VAL A 399 14.17 18.90 26.74
CA VAL A 399 13.02 18.78 25.83
C VAL A 399 13.16 17.52 24.99
N ILE A 400 12.14 16.66 25.01
CA ILE A 400 11.98 15.56 24.05
C ILE A 400 10.93 16.02 23.03
N LEU A 401 11.33 16.16 21.77
CA LEU A 401 10.43 16.49 20.68
C LEU A 401 9.74 15.21 20.19
N VAL A 402 8.42 15.22 20.14
CA VAL A 402 7.62 14.10 19.64
C VAL A 402 6.81 14.60 18.44
N LEU A 403 7.02 13.97 17.28
CA LEU A 403 6.40 14.38 16.01
C LEU A 403 5.16 13.53 15.73
N PHE A 404 3.97 14.15 15.71
CA PHE A 404 2.74 13.60 15.10
C PHE A 404 2.46 14.32 13.81
N GLU A 405 2.66 13.60 12.71
CA GLU A 405 2.60 14.19 11.39
C GLU A 405 2.31 13.11 10.35
N GLY A 406 1.42 13.43 9.41
CA GLY A 406 1.15 12.57 8.26
C GLY A 406 2.15 12.75 7.10
N ARG A 407 3.05 13.72 7.21
CA ARG A 407 4.04 14.12 6.21
C ARG A 407 5.28 14.63 6.94
N PRO A 408 6.51 14.43 6.43
CA PRO A 408 7.72 14.84 7.13
C PRO A 408 7.89 16.37 7.07
N ARG A 409 7.67 17.07 8.20
CA ARG A 409 7.81 18.53 8.27
C ARG A 409 9.27 18.97 8.27
N ILE A 410 9.59 20.11 7.65
CA ILE A 410 10.93 20.69 7.74
C ILE A 410 11.15 21.22 9.16
N LEU A 411 12.14 20.63 9.84
CA LEU A 411 12.44 20.90 11.25
C LEU A 411 13.48 22.01 11.45
N ASN A 412 14.19 22.42 10.38
CA ASN A 412 15.35 23.30 10.46
C ASN A 412 16.37 22.78 11.49
N ASP A 413 16.88 23.65 12.35
CA ASP A 413 17.83 23.35 13.43
C ASP A 413 17.16 22.80 14.71
N LEU A 414 15.85 22.53 14.73
CA LEU A 414 15.19 21.99 15.93
C LEU A 414 15.87 20.73 16.50
N PRO A 415 16.30 19.74 15.69
CA PRO A 415 16.97 18.55 16.21
C PRO A 415 18.27 18.85 16.98
N GLU A 416 18.93 19.99 16.69
CA GLU A 416 20.15 20.44 17.37
C GLU A 416 19.85 21.13 18.71
N ASN A 417 18.60 21.56 18.92
CA ASN A 417 18.17 22.34 20.08
C ASN A 417 17.39 21.51 21.12
N VAL A 418 17.14 20.23 20.87
CA VAL A 418 16.38 19.34 21.77
C VAL A 418 17.23 18.16 22.26
N TYR A 419 16.81 17.52 23.35
CA TYR A 419 17.55 16.41 23.94
C TYR A 419 17.36 15.10 23.17
N ALA A 420 16.17 14.89 22.60
CA ALA A 420 15.84 13.74 21.76
C ALA A 420 14.67 14.08 20.83
N VAL A 421 14.61 13.38 19.70
CA VAL A 421 13.48 13.42 18.76
C VAL A 421 12.89 12.02 18.64
N LEU A 422 11.57 11.92 18.71
CA LEU A 422 10.83 10.70 18.47
C LEU A 422 9.78 10.95 17.39
N ASN A 423 9.94 10.30 16.24
CA ASN A 423 8.95 10.38 15.16
C ASN A 423 7.85 9.34 15.37
N GLY A 424 6.64 9.82 15.66
CA GLY A 424 5.44 9.01 15.85
C GLY A 424 4.61 8.79 14.58
N MET A 425 4.84 9.58 13.52
CA MET A 425 3.99 9.63 12.31
C MET A 425 2.50 9.73 12.66
N LEU A 426 1.63 8.84 12.15
CA LEU A 426 0.19 8.79 12.46
C LEU A 426 -0.20 7.39 12.96
N ALA A 427 -0.13 7.18 14.26
CA ALA A 427 -0.29 5.85 14.84
C ALA A 427 -1.54 5.66 15.71
N CYS A 428 -2.49 6.58 15.60
CA CYS A 428 -3.88 6.41 16.03
C CYS A 428 -4.06 6.12 17.53
N GLU A 429 -5.17 5.45 17.88
CA GLU A 429 -5.78 5.49 19.22
C GLU A 429 -4.94 4.86 20.36
N ARG A 430 -4.08 3.89 20.04
CA ARG A 430 -3.19 3.26 21.03
C ARG A 430 -1.82 3.90 21.09
N GLY A 431 -1.62 4.94 20.30
CA GLY A 431 -0.31 5.47 20.13
C GLY A 431 0.23 6.27 21.30
N GLY A 432 -0.62 6.98 22.06
CA GLY A 432 -0.22 7.70 23.27
C GLY A 432 0.51 6.81 24.28
N LYS A 433 -0.06 5.63 24.54
CA LYS A 433 0.52 4.62 25.43
C LYS A 433 1.85 4.09 24.89
N ALA A 434 1.90 3.79 23.59
CA ALA A 434 3.10 3.24 22.96
C ALA A 434 4.35 4.09 23.18
N VAL A 435 4.24 5.42 23.15
CA VAL A 435 5.41 6.26 23.41
C VAL A 435 5.64 6.63 24.84
N ALA A 436 4.61 6.68 25.68
CA ALA A 436 4.89 6.70 27.11
C ALA A 436 5.83 5.53 27.45
N GLU A 437 5.50 4.32 27.02
CA GLU A 437 6.32 3.12 27.25
C GLU A 437 7.72 3.20 26.62
N ILE A 438 7.87 3.83 25.43
CA ILE A 438 9.20 4.09 24.85
C ILE A 438 9.97 5.10 25.71
N ILE A 439 9.43 6.28 25.99
CA ILE A 439 10.10 7.35 26.75
C ILE A 439 10.52 6.86 28.15
N TYR A 440 9.69 6.05 28.81
CA TYR A 440 10.00 5.49 30.13
C TYR A 440 10.96 4.29 30.08
N GLY A 441 11.29 3.78 28.88
CA GLY A 441 12.20 2.65 28.71
C GLY A 441 11.57 1.28 28.96
N ASP A 442 10.25 1.21 29.15
CA ASP A 442 9.50 -0.05 29.20
C ASP A 442 9.59 -0.79 27.86
N VAL A 443 9.82 -0.04 26.77
CA VAL A 443 10.00 -0.55 25.42
C VAL A 443 11.25 0.06 24.80
N ASN A 444 12.15 -0.81 24.34
CA ASN A 444 13.26 -0.39 23.50
C ASN A 444 12.78 -0.08 22.07
N PRO A 445 12.94 1.16 21.54
CA PRO A 445 12.51 1.50 20.19
C PRO A 445 13.29 0.71 19.13
N SER A 446 12.60 0.33 18.06
CA SER A 446 13.16 -0.52 16.99
C SER A 446 12.63 -0.23 15.59
N GLY A 447 11.83 0.82 15.41
CA GLY A 447 11.35 1.16 14.08
C GLY A 447 12.35 2.02 13.33
N ARG A 448 12.27 1.95 12.02
CA ARG A 448 13.22 2.51 11.05
C ARG A 448 12.45 3.42 10.10
N MET A 449 13.07 4.48 9.60
CA MET A 449 12.41 5.42 8.70
C MET A 449 12.03 4.74 7.38
N PRO A 450 10.75 4.70 6.97
CA PRO A 450 10.34 4.16 5.67
C PRO A 450 10.44 5.21 4.54
N ILE A 451 10.87 6.43 4.88
CA ILE A 451 11.05 7.58 3.99
C ILE A 451 12.37 8.26 4.29
N THR A 452 12.92 8.98 3.33
CA THR A 452 14.00 9.94 3.55
C THR A 452 13.38 11.24 4.09
N TYR A 453 13.77 11.62 5.30
CA TYR A 453 13.26 12.82 5.95
C TYR A 453 14.04 14.04 5.41
N PRO A 454 13.38 15.02 4.77
CA PRO A 454 14.04 16.16 4.15
C PRO A 454 14.61 17.13 5.20
N LYS A 455 15.80 17.67 4.91
CA LYS A 455 16.44 18.72 5.74
C LYS A 455 15.97 20.12 5.37
N ASP A 456 15.78 20.34 4.08
CA ASP A 456 15.45 21.64 3.48
C ASP A 456 14.52 21.45 2.27
N THR A 457 13.89 22.55 1.85
CA THR A 457 12.94 22.55 0.73
C THR A 457 13.59 22.20 -0.61
N GLY A 458 14.90 22.44 -0.75
CA GLY A 458 15.64 22.17 -1.99
C GLY A 458 15.82 20.68 -2.27
N ASN A 459 15.86 19.86 -1.22
CA ASN A 459 16.16 18.42 -1.33
C ASN A 459 14.93 17.54 -1.05
N VAL A 460 13.75 18.16 -1.00
CA VAL A 460 12.52 17.52 -0.52
C VAL A 460 12.03 16.35 -1.37
N MET A 461 12.38 16.36 -2.67
CA MET A 461 12.00 15.36 -3.66
C MET A 461 13.08 14.30 -3.92
N ILE A 462 14.11 14.22 -3.06
CA ILE A 462 15.27 13.35 -3.30
C ILE A 462 15.15 12.11 -2.40
N PRO A 463 14.63 10.97 -2.90
CA PRO A 463 14.56 9.73 -2.13
C PRO A 463 15.95 9.10 -1.99
N TYR A 464 16.11 8.14 -1.08
CA TYR A 464 17.39 7.46 -0.85
C TYR A 464 17.93 6.73 -2.10
N ARG A 465 17.02 6.29 -2.98
CA ARG A 465 17.28 5.52 -4.21
C ARG A 465 17.30 6.38 -5.47
N HIS A 466 17.57 7.68 -5.34
CA HIS A 466 17.67 8.59 -6.48
C HIS A 466 18.67 8.09 -7.53
N ARG A 467 18.53 8.58 -8.76
CA ARG A 467 19.46 8.27 -9.85
C ARG A 467 20.83 8.86 -9.54
N VAL A 468 21.91 8.19 -9.92
CA VAL A 468 23.30 8.66 -9.68
C VAL A 468 23.61 10.03 -10.29
N SER A 469 22.80 10.49 -11.26
CA SER A 469 22.88 11.82 -11.85
C SER A 469 22.13 12.92 -11.08
N THR A 470 21.46 12.57 -9.97
CA THR A 470 20.74 13.54 -9.12
C THR A 470 21.75 14.19 -8.17
N GLN A 471 21.87 15.51 -8.22
CA GLN A 471 22.80 16.28 -7.40
C GLN A 471 22.15 17.57 -6.94
N CYS A 472 22.64 18.12 -5.83
CA CYS A 472 22.23 19.44 -5.40
C CYS A 472 22.72 20.51 -6.38
N ALA A 473 22.00 21.63 -6.47
CA ALA A 473 22.37 22.71 -7.38
C ALA A 473 23.79 23.27 -7.13
N THR A 474 24.32 23.13 -5.91
CA THR A 474 25.69 23.55 -5.56
C THR A 474 26.77 22.56 -6.04
N GLY A 475 26.39 21.40 -6.58
CA GLY A 475 27.29 20.29 -6.91
C GLY A 475 27.67 19.42 -5.70
N ASP A 476 27.15 19.73 -4.51
CA ASP A 476 27.40 18.98 -3.27
C ASP A 476 26.40 17.85 -3.05
N TYR A 477 26.63 17.07 -1.99
CA TYR A 477 25.69 16.05 -1.50
C TYR A 477 24.43 16.70 -0.91
N CYS A 478 23.26 16.23 -1.34
CA CYS A 478 21.98 16.64 -0.78
C CYS A 478 21.73 15.95 0.55
N GLU A 479 22.12 16.61 1.63
CA GLU A 479 22.02 16.05 2.97
C GLU A 479 20.56 15.94 3.44
N PRO A 480 20.05 14.73 3.73
CA PRO A 480 18.75 14.58 4.36
C PRO A 480 18.84 14.84 5.87
N GLN A 481 17.71 15.13 6.52
CA GLN A 481 17.66 15.21 7.98
C GLN A 481 17.90 13.84 8.61
N TRP A 482 17.25 12.82 8.05
CA TRP A 482 17.47 11.40 8.32
C TRP A 482 17.23 10.60 7.03
N THR A 483 18.14 9.68 6.70
CA THR A 483 17.98 8.82 5.51
C THR A 483 16.95 7.70 5.74
N PHE A 484 16.41 7.15 4.65
CA PHE A 484 15.67 5.89 4.67
C PHE A 484 16.40 4.81 5.49
N GLY A 485 15.66 4.09 6.33
CA GLY A 485 16.19 3.08 7.23
C GLY A 485 16.86 3.61 8.50
N HIS A 486 17.00 4.93 8.69
CA HIS A 486 17.52 5.49 9.94
C HIS A 486 16.63 5.11 11.13
N GLY A 487 17.23 4.85 12.30
CA GLY A 487 16.50 4.54 13.53
C GLY A 487 17.46 4.20 14.66
N LEU A 488 17.18 4.70 15.85
CA LEU A 488 17.98 4.47 17.06
C LEU A 488 17.30 3.45 17.99
N SER A 489 18.09 2.93 18.91
CA SER A 489 17.67 1.99 19.96
C SER A 489 18.29 2.41 21.29
N TYR A 490 17.72 1.96 22.41
CA TYR A 490 18.36 2.06 23.74
C TYR A 490 19.51 1.06 23.92
N THR A 491 19.75 0.20 22.92
CA THR A 491 20.95 -0.64 22.82
C THR A 491 21.72 -0.35 21.53
N ASN A 492 22.93 -0.91 21.43
CA ASN A 492 23.79 -0.76 20.25
C ASN A 492 23.99 -2.10 19.56
N PHE A 493 23.87 -2.14 18.23
CA PHE A 493 24.14 -3.32 17.43
C PHE A 493 25.43 -3.18 16.63
N THR A 494 26.34 -4.14 16.79
CA THR A 494 27.58 -4.24 16.01
C THR A 494 27.46 -5.33 14.97
N TYR A 495 28.00 -5.08 13.78
CA TYR A 495 27.95 -5.98 12.64
C TYR A 495 29.37 -6.46 12.32
N SER A 496 29.54 -7.76 12.10
CA SER A 496 30.82 -8.39 11.79
C SER A 496 30.64 -9.54 10.80
N ASP A 497 31.77 -10.05 10.31
CA ASP A 497 31.83 -11.32 9.56
C ASP A 497 30.91 -11.34 8.33
N MET A 498 30.79 -10.20 7.64
CA MET A 498 30.06 -10.16 6.38
C MET A 498 30.77 -11.03 5.34
N SER A 499 29.99 -11.84 4.62
CA SER A 499 30.50 -12.71 3.56
C SER A 499 29.46 -12.93 2.46
N ILE A 500 29.93 -13.28 1.27
CA ILE A 500 29.09 -13.69 0.15
C ILE A 500 29.49 -15.10 -0.32
N SER A 501 28.52 -15.90 -0.77
CA SER A 501 28.77 -17.30 -1.17
C SER A 501 29.56 -17.45 -2.47
N THR A 502 29.45 -16.47 -3.37
CA THR A 502 30.19 -16.41 -4.62
C THR A 502 30.44 -14.97 -5.02
N THR A 503 31.57 -14.71 -5.68
CA THR A 503 31.89 -13.42 -6.32
C THR A 503 31.63 -13.43 -7.82
N ASN A 504 31.24 -14.59 -8.39
CA ASN A 504 30.97 -14.74 -9.82
C ASN A 504 29.70 -15.57 -10.03
N VAL A 505 28.77 -15.02 -10.79
CA VAL A 505 27.45 -15.60 -11.10
C VAL A 505 27.43 -15.86 -12.61
N THR A 506 27.29 -17.12 -12.99
CA THR A 506 27.47 -17.56 -14.38
C THR A 506 26.17 -18.00 -15.04
N SER A 507 25.09 -18.09 -14.28
CA SER A 507 23.76 -18.41 -14.76
C SER A 507 22.68 -17.57 -14.09
N SER A 508 21.58 -17.32 -14.79
CA SER A 508 20.39 -16.67 -14.21
C SER A 508 19.68 -17.51 -13.13
N SER A 509 19.96 -18.82 -13.07
CA SER A 509 19.48 -19.70 -11.99
C SER A 509 20.38 -19.71 -10.76
N ASP A 510 21.56 -19.11 -10.83
CA ASP A 510 22.46 -19.02 -9.69
C ASP A 510 21.89 -18.04 -8.64
N SER A 511 22.37 -18.17 -7.40
CA SER A 511 22.04 -17.25 -6.32
C SER A 511 23.28 -16.83 -5.54
N VAL A 512 23.20 -15.64 -4.92
CA VAL A 512 24.26 -15.09 -4.06
C VAL A 512 23.72 -14.99 -2.64
N ASN A 513 24.27 -15.80 -1.74
CA ASN A 513 23.95 -15.70 -0.32
C ASN A 513 24.85 -14.66 0.34
N VAL A 514 24.26 -13.63 0.92
CA VAL A 514 24.93 -12.58 1.69
C VAL A 514 24.65 -12.83 3.17
N SER A 515 25.70 -13.07 3.96
CA SER A 515 25.58 -13.33 5.40
C SER A 515 26.31 -12.26 6.22
N VAL A 516 25.78 -11.92 7.39
CA VAL A 516 26.40 -11.00 8.35
C VAL A 516 26.04 -11.38 9.79
N THR A 517 26.98 -11.26 10.71
CA THR A 517 26.74 -11.50 12.14
C THR A 517 26.38 -10.18 12.82
N VAL A 518 25.25 -10.17 13.52
CA VAL A 518 24.77 -9.01 14.29
C VAL A 518 24.83 -9.35 15.77
N THR A 519 25.45 -8.48 16.55
CA THR A 519 25.58 -8.64 18.00
C THR A 519 24.95 -7.46 18.72
N ASN A 520 24.10 -7.73 19.71
CA ASN A 520 23.65 -6.71 20.64
C ASN A 520 24.78 -6.42 21.64
N SER A 521 25.49 -5.32 21.40
CA SER A 521 26.66 -4.88 22.17
C SER A 521 26.33 -3.98 23.36
N GLY A 522 25.06 -3.60 23.54
CA GLY A 522 24.62 -2.78 24.67
C GLY A 522 24.15 -3.60 25.87
N SER A 523 23.47 -2.94 26.80
CA SER A 523 23.10 -3.49 28.11
C SER A 523 21.64 -3.95 28.23
N VAL A 524 20.82 -3.70 27.22
CA VAL A 524 19.39 -4.05 27.22
C VAL A 524 19.03 -4.85 25.98
N ALA A 525 18.02 -5.71 26.08
CA ALA A 525 17.47 -6.42 24.93
C ALA A 525 16.90 -5.41 23.91
N GLY A 526 16.97 -5.74 22.62
CA GLY A 526 16.50 -4.87 21.56
C GLY A 526 16.15 -5.64 20.30
N LYS A 527 15.49 -4.97 19.37
CA LYS A 527 15.20 -5.50 18.04
C LYS A 527 15.96 -4.69 16.99
N GLU A 528 16.55 -5.39 16.03
CA GLU A 528 17.33 -4.79 14.95
C GLU A 528 16.77 -5.17 13.58
N THR A 529 16.70 -4.20 12.68
CA THR A 529 16.33 -4.43 11.28
C THR A 529 17.61 -4.46 10.45
N VAL A 530 18.00 -5.66 10.04
CA VAL A 530 19.12 -5.88 9.12
C VAL A 530 18.63 -5.63 7.70
N MET A 531 19.29 -4.73 6.96
CA MET A 531 18.91 -4.35 5.60
C MET A 531 20.05 -4.65 4.62
N LEU A 532 19.70 -5.28 3.51
CA LEU A 532 20.60 -5.56 2.38
C LEU A 532 20.24 -4.66 1.20
N PHE A 533 21.21 -3.83 0.80
CA PHE A 533 21.13 -2.96 -0.36
C PHE A 533 21.96 -3.53 -1.52
N LEU A 534 21.52 -3.22 -2.74
CA LEU A 534 22.21 -3.53 -3.97
C LEU A 534 22.46 -2.24 -4.77
N THR A 535 23.68 -2.10 -5.29
CA THR A 535 24.08 -1.05 -6.20
C THR A 535 24.64 -1.68 -7.48
N GLN A 536 24.16 -1.21 -8.63
CA GLN A 536 24.75 -1.51 -9.93
C GLN A 536 25.47 -0.24 -10.39
N PRO A 537 26.81 -0.15 -10.29
CA PRO A 537 27.54 1.10 -10.54
C PRO A 537 27.36 1.63 -11.98
N TYR A 538 27.23 0.71 -12.95
CA TYR A 538 27.07 1.02 -14.37
C TYR A 538 25.95 0.18 -14.98
N ARG A 539 25.07 0.83 -15.74
CA ARG A 539 23.97 0.19 -16.48
C ARG A 539 23.79 0.87 -17.85
N SER A 540 23.68 0.08 -18.91
CA SER A 540 23.57 0.57 -20.29
C SER A 540 22.15 1.01 -20.68
N ILE A 541 21.11 0.33 -20.17
CA ILE A 541 19.72 0.62 -20.56
C ILE A 541 19.10 1.85 -19.90
N SER A 542 19.57 2.24 -18.73
CA SER A 542 19.03 3.37 -17.98
C SER A 542 20.00 3.79 -16.88
N VAL A 543 19.92 5.07 -16.48
CA VAL A 543 20.73 5.61 -15.38
C VAL A 543 20.49 4.78 -14.10
N PRO A 544 21.52 4.24 -13.44
CA PRO A 544 21.35 3.48 -12.20
C PRO A 544 20.89 4.34 -11.02
N GLU A 545 20.19 3.70 -10.09
CA GLU A 545 19.92 4.19 -8.74
C GLU A 545 21.22 4.12 -7.91
N VAL A 546 21.42 5.05 -6.97
CA VAL A 546 22.60 5.04 -6.08
C VAL A 546 22.68 3.77 -5.23
N LYS A 547 21.53 3.26 -4.79
CA LYS A 547 21.34 1.94 -4.16
C LYS A 547 19.85 1.62 -4.07
N GLN A 548 19.52 0.35 -3.88
CA GLN A 548 18.15 -0.12 -3.69
C GLN A 548 18.09 -1.14 -2.56
N LEU A 549 17.12 -1.03 -1.66
CA LEU A 549 16.79 -2.07 -0.70
C LEU A 549 16.33 -3.32 -1.48
N LYS A 550 16.92 -4.47 -1.18
CA LYS A 550 16.54 -5.75 -1.82
C LYS A 550 16.03 -6.77 -0.84
N LYS A 551 16.52 -6.78 0.40
CA LYS A 551 16.03 -7.67 1.47
C LYS A 551 16.14 -6.98 2.82
N PHE A 552 15.30 -7.37 3.77
CA PHE A 552 15.47 -7.03 5.17
C PHE A 552 15.05 -8.18 6.08
N SER A 553 15.54 -8.18 7.32
CA SER A 553 15.12 -9.10 8.38
C SER A 553 15.10 -8.38 9.71
N LYS A 554 14.02 -8.56 10.49
CA LYS A 554 13.94 -8.01 11.84
C LYS A 554 14.22 -9.11 12.86
N ILE A 555 15.27 -8.92 13.65
CA ILE A 555 15.73 -9.89 14.66
C ILE A 555 15.56 -9.31 16.06
N SER A 556 15.42 -10.17 17.07
CA SER A 556 15.38 -9.80 18.48
C SER A 556 16.58 -10.41 19.18
N LEU A 557 17.36 -9.60 19.91
CA LEU A 557 18.57 -10.03 20.58
C LEU A 557 18.58 -9.55 22.03
N ASP A 558 18.81 -10.49 22.95
CA ASP A 558 19.19 -10.18 24.33
C ASP A 558 20.55 -9.47 24.37
N ALA A 559 20.84 -8.77 25.48
CA ALA A 559 22.13 -8.11 25.67
C ALA A 559 23.29 -9.13 25.57
N GLY A 560 24.29 -8.84 24.73
CA GLY A 560 25.44 -9.71 24.47
C GLY A 560 25.17 -10.87 23.50
N ALA A 561 23.93 -11.08 23.03
CA ALA A 561 23.62 -12.14 22.09
C ALA A 561 24.00 -11.76 20.65
N SER A 562 24.35 -12.77 19.86
CA SER A 562 24.69 -12.64 18.44
C SER A 562 23.82 -13.56 17.58
N GLN A 563 23.48 -13.11 16.37
CA GLN A 563 22.79 -13.91 15.37
C GLN A 563 23.39 -13.62 13.98
N THR A 564 23.65 -14.67 13.20
CA THR A 564 23.98 -14.54 11.79
C THR A 564 22.69 -14.45 10.98
N VAL A 565 22.57 -13.42 10.15
CA VAL A 565 21.47 -13.22 9.20
C VAL A 565 21.99 -13.48 7.81
N THR A 566 21.27 -14.29 7.04
CA THR A 566 21.62 -14.66 5.66
C THR A 566 20.47 -14.29 4.73
N PHE A 567 20.78 -13.62 3.63
CA PHE A 567 19.87 -13.29 2.55
C PHE A 567 20.29 -13.98 1.27
N GLU A 568 19.33 -14.44 0.48
CA GLU A 568 19.57 -14.95 -0.86
C GLU A 568 19.17 -13.91 -1.91
N LEU A 569 20.10 -13.54 -2.80
CA LEU A 569 19.82 -12.76 -3.99
C LEU A 569 19.72 -13.66 -5.20
N THR A 570 18.74 -13.40 -6.06
CA THR A 570 18.46 -14.14 -7.31
C THR A 570 18.29 -13.18 -8.49
N ALA A 571 18.05 -13.72 -9.68
CA ALA A 571 17.73 -12.92 -10.87
C ALA A 571 16.62 -11.89 -10.64
N ALA A 572 15.60 -12.21 -9.84
CA ALA A 572 14.53 -11.26 -9.53
C ALA A 572 15.02 -10.01 -8.78
N ASP A 573 16.15 -10.09 -8.07
CA ASP A 573 16.67 -9.00 -7.24
C ASP A 573 17.59 -8.06 -8.03
N TRP A 574 18.47 -8.59 -8.89
CA TRP A 574 19.42 -7.79 -9.66
C TRP A 574 18.92 -7.37 -11.05
N SER A 575 17.85 -7.97 -11.55
CA SER A 575 17.25 -7.59 -12.83
C SER A 575 16.41 -6.31 -12.77
N VAL A 576 16.17 -5.76 -13.97
CA VAL A 576 15.32 -4.61 -14.24
C VAL A 576 14.37 -4.93 -15.40
N TYR A 577 13.24 -4.21 -15.50
CA TYR A 577 12.28 -4.42 -16.59
C TYR A 577 12.72 -3.77 -17.91
N TYR A 578 12.63 -4.52 -19.02
CA TYR A 578 12.90 -4.06 -20.39
C TYR A 578 12.23 -4.96 -21.45
N PRO A 579 11.56 -4.44 -22.48
CA PRO A 579 11.31 -3.03 -22.79
C PRO A 579 10.29 -2.38 -21.84
N GLN A 580 9.94 -1.11 -22.09
CA GLN A 580 8.94 -0.38 -21.31
C GLN A 580 7.55 -1.06 -21.40
N ILE A 581 6.64 -0.64 -20.50
CA ILE A 581 5.24 -1.10 -20.39
C ILE A 581 4.56 -1.22 -21.76
N GLY A 582 3.69 -2.22 -21.91
CA GLY A 582 2.93 -2.51 -23.13
C GLY A 582 3.58 -3.53 -24.06
N GLN A 583 4.68 -4.14 -23.62
CA GLN A 583 5.43 -5.16 -24.36
C GLN A 583 5.83 -6.35 -23.46
N GLY A 584 5.09 -6.57 -22.38
CA GLY A 584 5.32 -7.60 -21.38
C GLY A 584 6.30 -7.20 -20.28
N LEU A 585 6.12 -7.77 -19.08
CA LEU A 585 7.06 -7.64 -17.96
C LEU A 585 8.28 -8.55 -18.15
N LYS A 586 9.20 -8.15 -19.03
CA LYS A 586 10.45 -8.89 -19.25
C LYS A 586 11.56 -8.35 -18.35
N LEU A 587 12.09 -9.21 -17.48
CA LEU A 587 13.27 -8.93 -16.67
C LEU A 587 14.55 -9.17 -17.46
N VAL A 588 15.51 -8.26 -17.33
CA VAL A 588 16.84 -8.32 -17.94
C VAL A 588 17.90 -8.00 -16.89
N ALA A 589 19.09 -8.59 -17.01
CA ALA A 589 20.26 -8.16 -16.23
C ALA A 589 21.44 -7.95 -17.17
N GLU A 590 22.32 -7.02 -16.82
CA GLU A 590 23.56 -6.81 -17.56
C GLU A 590 24.69 -7.55 -16.85
N ASP A 591 25.56 -8.18 -17.64
CA ASP A 591 26.86 -8.66 -17.17
C ASP A 591 27.68 -7.44 -16.71
N ALA A 592 27.78 -7.30 -15.39
CA ALA A 592 28.36 -6.14 -14.73
C ALA A 592 28.75 -6.52 -13.30
N ASP A 593 29.52 -5.64 -12.67
CA ASP A 593 29.75 -5.70 -11.23
C ASP A 593 28.53 -5.15 -10.49
N TYR A 594 28.17 -5.84 -9.40
CA TYR A 594 27.16 -5.43 -8.46
C TYR A 594 27.78 -5.39 -7.07
N VAL A 595 27.39 -4.38 -6.29
CA VAL A 595 27.90 -4.18 -4.94
C VAL A 595 26.74 -4.34 -3.96
N VAL A 596 26.92 -5.21 -2.98
CA VAL A 596 26.00 -5.38 -1.86
C VAL A 596 26.49 -4.61 -0.64
N ALA A 597 25.56 -4.00 0.09
CA ALA A 597 25.85 -3.26 1.31
C ALA A 597 24.89 -3.67 2.43
N ILE A 598 25.40 -3.83 3.65
CA ILE A 598 24.58 -4.03 4.85
C ILE A 598 24.47 -2.70 5.61
N LYS A 599 23.25 -2.34 6.03
CA LYS A 599 22.83 -1.07 6.68
C LYS A 599 22.56 0.10 5.73
N PRO A 600 21.63 1.00 6.10
CA PRO A 600 21.32 2.19 5.31
C PRO A 600 22.45 3.22 5.28
N GLU A 601 23.24 3.36 6.35
CA GLU A 601 24.35 4.33 6.41
C GLU A 601 25.64 3.85 5.73
N THR A 602 25.70 2.60 5.27
CA THR A 602 26.89 2.04 4.63
C THR A 602 27.07 2.64 3.24
N ASP A 603 28.22 3.29 3.05
CA ASP A 603 28.73 3.72 1.76
C ASP A 603 29.87 2.79 1.33
N CYS A 604 29.76 2.25 0.11
CA CYS A 604 30.76 1.38 -0.50
C CYS A 604 31.68 2.15 -1.47
N ASP A 605 31.47 3.46 -1.64
CA ASP A 605 32.25 4.37 -2.48
C ASP A 605 32.57 3.77 -3.87
N VAL A 606 31.52 3.29 -4.55
CA VAL A 606 31.62 2.46 -5.77
C VAL A 606 32.23 3.18 -6.97
N TYR A 607 32.50 4.48 -6.87
CA TYR A 607 33.10 5.31 -7.91
C TYR A 607 34.53 5.77 -7.57
N ASN A 608 35.06 5.41 -6.41
CA ASN A 608 36.41 5.75 -5.99
C ASN A 608 37.22 4.47 -5.76
N GLU A 609 38.01 4.11 -6.76
CA GLU A 609 38.87 2.91 -6.73
C GLU A 609 39.92 2.94 -5.60
N THR A 610 40.16 4.10 -4.99
CA THR A 610 41.12 4.28 -3.88
C THR A 610 40.47 4.31 -2.50
N ALA A 611 39.15 4.18 -2.42
CA ALA A 611 38.42 4.17 -1.17
C ALA A 611 38.85 3.00 -0.27
N ALA A 612 38.86 3.23 1.04
CA ALA A 612 39.07 2.15 1.98
C ALA A 612 37.88 1.17 1.91
N ALA A 613 38.16 -0.11 1.75
CA ALA A 613 37.12 -1.14 1.70
C ALA A 613 36.28 -1.11 3.00
N ASN A 614 34.98 -0.91 2.85
CA ASN A 614 34.04 -0.97 3.95
C ASN A 614 33.76 -2.45 4.27
N PRO A 615 33.94 -2.92 5.52
CA PRO A 615 33.75 -4.32 5.89
C PRO A 615 32.29 -4.81 5.77
N LEU A 616 31.35 -3.90 5.53
CA LEU A 616 29.94 -4.19 5.29
C LEU A 616 29.54 -4.06 3.81
N CYS A 617 30.53 -4.09 2.92
CA CYS A 617 30.36 -4.12 1.48
C CYS A 617 31.02 -5.37 0.87
N ALA A 618 30.43 -5.89 -0.21
CA ALA A 618 31.06 -6.92 -1.03
C ALA A 618 30.63 -6.78 -2.49
N THR A 619 31.49 -7.21 -3.41
CA THR A 619 31.23 -7.16 -4.86
C THR A 619 31.08 -8.57 -5.42
N PHE A 620 30.11 -8.75 -6.31
CA PHE A 620 30.02 -9.93 -7.18
C PHE A 620 29.79 -9.49 -8.62
N THR A 621 30.25 -10.31 -9.56
CA THR A 621 30.13 -10.04 -11.00
C THR A 621 29.13 -10.99 -11.62
N LEU A 622 28.21 -10.46 -12.43
CA LEU A 622 27.42 -11.27 -13.36
C LEU A 622 28.25 -11.49 -14.63
N SER A 623 28.45 -12.75 -15.01
CA SER A 623 29.16 -13.18 -16.22
C SER A 623 28.36 -14.30 -16.89
N THR A 624 27.10 -14.01 -17.17
CA THR A 624 26.11 -14.98 -17.63
C THR A 624 26.21 -15.24 -19.13
N GLY A 625 26.61 -14.25 -19.94
CA GLY A 625 26.85 -14.41 -21.38
C GLY A 625 25.60 -14.79 -22.20
N GLU A 626 24.40 -14.72 -21.64
CA GLU A 626 23.15 -15.23 -22.23
C GLU A 626 22.05 -14.17 -22.27
N TYR A 627 21.76 -13.55 -23.42
CA TYR A 627 20.55 -12.71 -23.56
C TYR A 627 19.28 -13.45 -23.05
N PRO A 628 18.44 -12.85 -22.18
CA PRO A 628 18.36 -11.44 -21.79
C PRO A 628 19.21 -11.01 -20.58
N PHE A 629 20.14 -11.87 -20.16
CA PHE A 629 21.12 -11.69 -19.11
C PHE A 629 22.52 -11.56 -19.74
N GLY A 630 22.89 -10.36 -20.19
CA GLY A 630 24.11 -10.11 -20.96
C GLY A 630 24.02 -8.84 -21.81
N SER A 631 25.17 -8.36 -22.29
CA SER A 631 25.34 -7.13 -23.09
C SER A 631 24.16 -6.86 -24.02
N LEU A 632 23.37 -5.82 -23.72
CA LEU A 632 22.33 -5.30 -24.62
C LEU A 632 22.91 -4.51 -25.80
N ILE A 633 24.23 -4.37 -25.83
CA ILE A 633 24.96 -3.90 -26.98
C ILE A 633 25.04 -5.08 -27.97
N ALA A 634 24.04 -5.18 -28.82
CA ALA A 634 24.34 -5.53 -30.20
C ALA A 634 25.28 -4.42 -30.72
N GLU A 635 26.47 -4.81 -31.21
CA GLU A 635 27.34 -3.90 -31.97
C GLU A 635 26.57 -3.13 -33.05
#